data_AF-A0A973LUQ6-F1
#
_entry.id   AF-A0A973LUQ6-F1
#
_cell.length_a   1.000
_cell.length_b   1.000
_cell.length_c   1.000
_cell.angle_alpha   90.00
_cell.angle_beta   90.00
_cell.angle_gamma   90.00
#
_symmetry.space_group_name_H-M   'P 1'
#
loop_
_entity.id
_entity.type
_entity.pdbx_description
1 polymer ?
#
loop_
_entity_poly.entity_id
_entity_poly.type
_entity_poly.pdbx_seq_one_letter_code
_entity_poly.pdbx_strand_id
1 'polypeptide(L)'
;FGNDDLGAMSSWYVWSELGMYPETPGADTLVLGSPAFPVAKVTPASGKAVQIKAPQAAPDAPYVQSLDVKGKAWKTSWLTYQQFTGAGTLDFTLGTQPNTSWASDPSAAPPSDTTGGDRVLAATGPTSDGLVLQPGESGDGTLKLTNLGSKSVTADWKATAPSGVTLDTASGSLTVAASGSAETKVHVTAGSTEGTYPVTFALTDHTTGAALGSATLRVAVAKAGALWPYDTNEGIFPDGANFSSGFDGGGWAYSQNALSAAGVTNGSTITADGISYAWPTVTSGQPDNLEMAGQTIPMPAGTTGTSLGLLGAAANAPTDGSGVSGTVTVTYTDGTTSKATVGFSDWTLGGGGSKPLPSDTTAVTTAYRNTASGGRDGVKTYVFATKVSLDASKQVASITLPVTGSTGTAHLFAYGFGH
;
A
#
# COMPACT_ATOMS: atom_id res chain seq x y z
N PHE A 1 -15.58 -22.87 10.19
CA PHE A 1 -14.35 -23.61 9.87
C PHE A 1 -13.94 -23.27 8.45
N GLY A 2 -12.67 -22.94 8.23
CA GLY A 2 -12.13 -22.54 6.92
C GLY A 2 -11.57 -23.73 6.14
N ASN A 3 -10.89 -23.44 5.03
CA ASN A 3 -10.16 -24.45 4.26
C ASN A 3 -9.01 -25.03 5.11
N ASP A 4 -8.68 -26.31 4.91
CA ASP A 4 -7.57 -26.95 5.61
C ASP A 4 -6.18 -26.50 5.08
N ASP A 5 -6.16 -25.83 3.93
CA ASP A 5 -4.97 -25.32 3.25
C ASP A 5 -3.86 -26.37 3.16
N LEU A 6 -4.26 -27.54 2.62
CA LEU A 6 -3.40 -28.70 2.35
C LEU A 6 -2.66 -29.20 3.61
N GLY A 7 -3.34 -29.20 4.76
CA GLY A 7 -2.84 -29.69 6.04
C GLY A 7 -2.25 -28.61 6.94
N ALA A 8 -2.21 -27.33 6.51
CA ALA A 8 -1.74 -26.24 7.36
C ALA A 8 -2.59 -26.14 8.64
N MET A 9 -3.92 -26.10 8.51
CA MET A 9 -4.83 -26.02 9.67
C MET A 9 -4.77 -27.28 10.53
N SER A 10 -4.73 -28.46 9.91
CA SER A 10 -4.56 -29.73 10.62
C SER A 10 -3.24 -29.79 11.40
N SER A 11 -2.13 -29.34 10.81
CA SER A 11 -0.82 -29.34 11.48
C SER A 11 -0.76 -28.31 12.63
N TRP A 12 -1.39 -27.15 12.44
CA TRP A 12 -1.53 -26.14 13.49
C TRP A 12 -2.28 -26.71 14.70
N TYR A 13 -3.35 -27.45 14.46
CA TYR A 13 -4.10 -28.11 15.51
C TYR A 13 -3.21 -29.10 16.28
N VAL A 14 -2.52 -30.01 15.59
CA VAL A 14 -1.63 -31.00 16.23
C VAL A 14 -0.56 -30.33 17.09
N TRP A 15 0.14 -29.30 16.58
CA TRP A 15 1.16 -28.59 17.35
C TRP A 15 0.57 -27.89 18.58
N SER A 16 -0.53 -27.17 18.41
CA SER A 16 -1.20 -26.45 19.50
C SER A 16 -1.63 -27.39 20.63
N GLU A 17 -2.20 -28.55 20.30
CA GLU A 17 -2.64 -29.55 21.29
C GLU A 17 -1.47 -30.21 22.04
N LEU A 18 -0.28 -30.27 21.43
CA LEU A 18 0.97 -30.68 22.10
C LEU A 18 1.52 -29.57 23.02
N GLY A 19 0.94 -28.36 22.99
CA GLY A 19 1.36 -27.23 23.81
C GLY A 19 2.62 -26.54 23.29
N MET A 20 2.91 -26.58 21.99
CA MET A 20 4.03 -25.85 21.40
C MET A 20 3.84 -25.61 19.90
N TYR A 21 4.45 -24.56 19.34
CA TYR A 21 4.31 -24.23 17.92
C TYR A 21 5.63 -23.66 17.33
N PRO A 22 6.03 -24.06 16.11
CA PRO A 22 7.15 -23.46 15.39
C PRO A 22 6.74 -22.11 14.76
N GLU A 23 6.65 -21.06 15.59
CA GLU A 23 6.14 -19.73 15.20
C GLU A 23 6.92 -19.06 14.06
N THR A 24 8.24 -19.26 14.03
CA THR A 24 9.12 -18.72 12.99
C THR A 24 9.85 -19.86 12.27
N PRO A 25 9.22 -20.50 11.27
CA PRO A 25 9.85 -21.58 10.52
C PRO A 25 11.21 -21.16 9.94
N GLY A 26 12.22 -22.01 10.13
CA GLY A 26 13.62 -21.71 9.78
C GLY A 26 14.47 -21.30 11.00
N ALA A 27 13.86 -20.86 12.09
CA ALA A 27 14.51 -20.76 13.40
C ALA A 27 14.43 -22.09 14.16
N ASP A 28 15.42 -22.37 15.02
CA ASP A 28 15.42 -23.53 15.91
C ASP A 28 14.62 -23.24 17.20
N THR A 29 13.39 -22.73 17.08
CA THR A 29 12.58 -22.31 18.24
C THR A 29 11.18 -22.86 18.16
N LEU A 30 10.74 -23.48 19.25
CA LEU A 30 9.36 -23.87 19.52
C LEU A 30 8.84 -22.97 20.64
N VAL A 31 7.85 -22.14 20.32
CA VAL A 31 7.13 -21.34 21.31
C VAL A 31 6.21 -22.27 22.10
N LEU A 32 6.19 -22.11 23.41
CA LEU A 32 5.39 -22.95 24.30
C LEU A 32 3.99 -22.36 24.49
N GLY A 33 3.00 -23.21 24.27
CA GLY A 33 1.61 -22.98 24.61
C GLY A 33 1.17 -23.88 25.77
N SER A 34 -0.10 -24.24 25.78
CA SER A 34 -0.68 -25.13 26.78
C SER A 34 -1.06 -26.47 26.17
N PRO A 35 -0.54 -27.60 26.66
CA PRO A 35 -0.93 -28.92 26.16
C PRO A 35 -2.37 -29.25 26.56
N ALA A 36 -3.10 -29.86 25.63
CA ALA A 36 -4.51 -30.16 25.81
C ALA A 36 -4.79 -31.57 26.37
N PHE A 37 -3.80 -32.47 26.31
CA PHE A 37 -3.93 -33.85 26.78
C PHE A 37 -3.10 -34.12 28.04
N PRO A 38 -3.60 -34.95 28.98
CA PRO A 38 -2.86 -35.31 30.19
C PRO A 38 -1.48 -35.92 29.92
N VAL A 39 -1.38 -36.70 28.83
CA VAL A 39 -0.13 -37.27 28.34
C VAL A 39 -0.17 -37.34 26.82
N ALA A 40 0.86 -36.83 26.15
CA ALA A 40 1.15 -37.07 24.75
C ALA A 40 2.56 -37.66 24.58
N LYS A 41 2.77 -38.45 23.53
CA LYS A 41 4.09 -39.02 23.19
C LYS A 41 4.37 -38.77 21.72
N VAL A 42 5.43 -38.02 21.45
CA VAL A 42 5.89 -37.71 20.10
C VAL A 42 7.13 -38.57 19.82
N THR A 43 7.18 -39.22 18.66
CA THR A 43 8.38 -39.94 18.21
C THR A 43 8.94 -39.21 16.99
N PRO A 44 9.95 -38.33 17.17
CA PRO A 44 10.60 -37.64 16.05
C PRO A 44 11.34 -38.63 15.14
N ALA A 45 11.75 -38.17 13.96
CA ALA A 45 12.51 -38.98 12.99
C ALA A 45 13.82 -39.57 13.56
N SER A 46 14.37 -38.98 14.61
CA SER A 46 15.53 -39.52 15.35
C SER A 46 15.22 -40.79 16.17
N GLY A 47 13.95 -41.20 16.27
CA GLY A 47 13.49 -42.42 16.93
C GLY A 47 13.40 -42.35 18.47
N LYS A 48 13.92 -41.30 19.10
CA LYS A 48 13.85 -41.11 20.56
C LYS A 48 12.58 -40.36 20.93
N ALA A 49 11.64 -41.06 21.56
CA ALA A 49 10.37 -40.46 21.93
C ALA A 49 10.52 -39.39 23.03
N VAL A 50 9.72 -38.33 22.91
CA VAL A 50 9.55 -37.28 23.91
C VAL A 50 8.14 -37.38 24.47
N GLN A 51 8.03 -37.41 25.80
CA GLN A 51 6.75 -37.43 26.49
C GLN A 51 6.39 -36.02 26.97
N ILE A 52 5.18 -35.57 26.68
CA ILE A 52 4.62 -34.32 27.19
C ILE A 52 3.58 -34.73 28.24
N LYS A 53 3.79 -34.33 29.49
CA LYS A 53 2.92 -34.66 30.62
C LYS A 53 2.32 -33.39 31.18
N ALA A 54 1.00 -33.38 31.31
CA ALA A 54 0.23 -32.28 31.87
C ALA A 54 -1.00 -32.85 32.57
N PRO A 55 -0.87 -33.58 33.69
CA PRO A 55 -1.96 -34.36 34.27
C PRO A 55 -3.22 -33.53 34.63
N GLN A 56 -3.07 -32.20 34.73
CA GLN A 56 -4.15 -31.24 34.97
C GLN A 56 -4.81 -30.71 33.68
N ALA A 57 -4.39 -31.15 32.48
CA ALA A 57 -4.95 -30.69 31.22
C ALA A 57 -6.46 -30.96 31.16
N ALA A 58 -7.22 -29.89 31.11
CA ALA A 58 -8.67 -29.87 31.08
C ALA A 58 -9.16 -28.57 30.41
N PRO A 59 -10.38 -28.55 29.84
CA PRO A 59 -10.92 -27.35 29.19
C PRO A 59 -10.95 -26.10 30.09
N ASP A 60 -11.07 -26.27 31.41
CA ASP A 60 -11.11 -25.19 32.40
C ASP A 60 -9.75 -24.90 33.06
N ALA A 61 -8.70 -25.66 32.73
CA ALA A 61 -7.34 -25.49 33.24
C ALA A 61 -6.30 -25.21 32.14
N PRO A 62 -6.46 -24.16 31.31
CA PRO A 62 -5.57 -23.92 30.17
C PRO A 62 -4.25 -23.23 30.56
N TYR A 63 -4.06 -22.76 31.79
CA TYR A 63 -2.94 -21.87 32.11
C TYR A 63 -1.72 -22.63 32.61
N VAL A 64 -0.59 -22.48 31.91
CA VAL A 64 0.70 -23.01 32.35
C VAL A 64 1.14 -22.31 33.64
N GLN A 65 1.34 -23.09 34.70
CA GLN A 65 1.82 -22.63 36.00
C GLN A 65 3.34 -22.79 36.11
N SER A 66 3.87 -23.88 35.56
CA SER A 66 5.29 -24.18 35.47
C SER A 66 5.56 -25.26 34.42
N LEU A 67 6.81 -25.37 33.99
CA LEU A 67 7.31 -26.45 33.15
C LEU A 67 8.61 -26.97 33.78
N ASP A 68 8.76 -28.29 33.84
CA ASP A 68 10.00 -28.97 34.16
C ASP A 68 10.52 -29.73 32.94
N VAL A 69 11.82 -29.55 32.63
CA VAL A 69 12.51 -30.23 31.54
C VAL A 69 13.72 -30.94 32.12
N LYS A 70 13.67 -32.28 32.17
CA LYS A 70 14.72 -33.16 32.77
C LYS A 70 14.99 -32.92 34.26
N GLY A 71 13.95 -32.75 35.06
CA GLY A 71 14.07 -32.49 36.50
C GLY A 71 14.58 -31.08 36.80
N LYS A 72 14.43 -30.15 35.85
CA LYS A 72 14.83 -28.75 36.00
C LYS A 72 13.69 -27.82 35.64
N ALA A 73 13.42 -26.86 36.52
CA ALA A 73 12.48 -25.79 36.26
C ALA A 73 12.86 -25.00 34.99
N TRP A 74 11.92 -24.91 34.07
CA TRP A 74 12.00 -24.16 32.83
C TRP A 74 11.24 -22.86 32.95
N LYS A 75 11.92 -21.75 32.68
CA LYS A 75 11.41 -20.39 32.98
C LYS A 75 11.22 -19.53 31.74
N THR A 76 11.41 -20.08 30.53
CA THR A 76 11.19 -19.38 29.26
C THR A 76 9.93 -19.90 28.59
N SER A 77 9.27 -19.06 27.79
CA SER A 77 8.06 -19.43 27.03
C SER A 77 8.38 -20.10 25.69
N TRP A 78 9.58 -20.66 25.57
CA TRP A 78 10.07 -21.32 24.37
C TRP A 78 11.20 -22.30 24.72
N LEU A 79 11.52 -23.18 23.78
CA LEU A 79 12.71 -24.04 23.81
C LEU A 79 13.16 -24.33 22.38
N THR A 80 14.40 -24.79 22.19
CA THR A 80 14.88 -25.17 20.85
C THR A 80 14.38 -26.55 20.44
N TYR A 81 14.31 -26.84 19.13
CA TYR A 81 13.98 -28.19 18.67
C TYR A 81 14.99 -29.23 19.16
N GLN A 82 16.27 -28.85 19.28
CA GLN A 82 17.28 -29.69 19.91
C GLN A 82 16.98 -29.98 21.39
N GLN A 83 16.54 -28.97 22.15
CA GLN A 83 16.15 -29.14 23.55
C GLN A 83 14.90 -30.02 23.69
N PHE A 84 13.91 -29.85 22.81
CA PHE A 84 12.71 -30.69 22.74
C PHE A 84 13.06 -32.16 22.50
N THR A 85 13.74 -32.44 21.39
CA THR A 85 14.12 -33.81 20.99
C THR A 85 15.07 -34.47 21.99
N GLY A 86 15.84 -33.65 22.72
CA GLY A 86 16.70 -34.11 23.79
C GLY A 86 15.98 -34.29 25.14
N ALA A 87 14.79 -33.72 25.36
CA ALA A 87 14.15 -33.57 26.67
C ALA A 87 13.84 -34.92 27.35
N GLY A 88 13.41 -35.92 26.59
CA GLY A 88 12.84 -37.15 27.12
C GLY A 88 11.44 -36.92 27.69
N THR A 89 11.30 -35.98 28.64
CA THR A 89 10.00 -35.56 29.21
C THR A 89 9.93 -34.03 29.33
N LEU A 90 8.77 -33.47 28.97
CA LEU A 90 8.31 -32.13 29.34
C LEU A 90 7.17 -32.28 30.35
N ASP A 91 7.37 -31.85 31.60
CA ASP A 91 6.41 -31.98 32.70
C ASP A 91 5.76 -30.61 32.98
N PHE A 92 4.59 -30.36 32.39
CA PHE A 92 3.78 -29.16 32.61
C PHE A 92 2.92 -29.29 33.86
N THR A 93 2.82 -28.19 34.62
CA THR A 93 1.76 -27.99 35.61
C THR A 93 0.78 -26.98 35.05
N LEU A 94 -0.49 -27.35 34.94
CA LEU A 94 -1.57 -26.46 34.49
C LEU A 94 -2.51 -26.06 35.63
N GLY A 95 -3.26 -24.98 35.42
CA GLY A 95 -4.19 -24.43 36.40
C GLY A 95 -5.32 -23.64 35.76
N THR A 96 -6.33 -23.31 36.57
CA THR A 96 -7.56 -22.63 36.13
C THR A 96 -7.45 -21.11 36.11
N GLN A 97 -6.34 -20.56 36.60
CA GLN A 97 -6.06 -19.11 36.62
C GLN A 97 -4.67 -18.81 36.03
N PRO A 98 -4.47 -17.66 35.35
CA PRO A 98 -3.17 -17.28 34.81
C PRO A 98 -2.10 -17.16 35.91
N ASN A 99 -0.92 -17.74 35.67
CA ASN A 99 0.27 -17.41 36.44
C ASN A 99 1.02 -16.26 35.76
N THR A 100 0.94 -15.05 36.30
CA THR A 100 1.62 -13.87 35.75
C THR A 100 3.12 -13.80 36.07
N SER A 101 3.65 -14.78 36.81
CA SER A 101 5.07 -14.86 37.20
C SER A 101 5.89 -15.86 36.39
N TRP A 102 5.27 -16.87 35.77
CA TRP A 102 6.01 -17.83 34.94
C TRP A 102 6.30 -17.21 33.57
N ALA A 103 7.55 -17.33 33.11
CA ALA A 103 8.01 -16.83 31.82
C ALA A 103 7.67 -15.36 31.49
N SER A 104 7.52 -14.50 32.51
CA SER A 104 7.15 -13.08 32.34
C SER A 104 8.33 -12.11 32.33
N ASP A 105 9.56 -12.59 32.56
CA ASP A 105 10.76 -11.77 32.43
C ASP A 105 11.03 -11.42 30.96
N PRO A 106 11.48 -10.21 30.60
CA PRO A 106 11.82 -9.88 29.22
C PRO A 106 12.82 -10.85 28.56
N SER A 107 13.74 -11.45 29.33
CA SER A 107 14.68 -12.46 28.84
C SER A 107 14.05 -13.85 28.62
N ALA A 108 12.82 -14.06 29.09
CA ALA A 108 12.07 -15.30 28.92
C ALA A 108 11.27 -15.36 27.61
N ALA A 109 11.15 -14.23 26.90
CA ALA A 109 10.49 -14.15 25.60
C ALA A 109 11.24 -14.97 24.52
N PRO A 110 10.55 -15.47 23.48
CA PRO A 110 11.20 -16.07 22.32
C PRO A 110 12.19 -15.10 21.67
N PRO A 111 13.30 -15.61 21.09
CA PRO A 111 14.26 -14.77 20.40
C PRO A 111 13.64 -14.10 19.17
N SER A 112 14.01 -12.84 18.94
CA SER A 112 13.68 -12.07 17.73
C SER A 112 14.95 -11.62 17.04
N ASP A 113 14.91 -11.47 15.72
CA ASP A 113 15.99 -10.82 14.97
C ASP A 113 16.00 -9.32 15.29
N THR A 114 17.11 -8.85 15.87
CA THR A 114 17.30 -7.43 16.22
C THR A 114 17.91 -6.63 15.08
N THR A 115 18.16 -7.25 13.91
CA THR A 115 18.69 -6.58 12.74
C THR A 115 17.82 -5.39 12.36
N GLY A 116 18.37 -4.19 12.53
CA GLY A 116 17.65 -2.95 12.26
C GLY A 116 16.72 -2.46 13.37
N GLY A 117 16.69 -3.12 14.53
CA GLY A 117 15.90 -2.72 15.69
C GLY A 117 16.29 -1.37 16.31
N ASP A 118 17.51 -0.89 16.05
CA ASP A 118 17.97 0.45 16.47
C ASP A 118 18.00 1.47 15.31
N ARG A 119 17.31 1.20 14.19
CA ARG A 119 17.27 2.12 13.04
C ARG A 119 16.37 3.33 13.31
N VAL A 120 16.78 4.46 12.75
CA VAL A 120 15.89 5.59 12.51
C VAL A 120 15.38 5.48 11.07
N LEU A 121 14.09 5.28 10.92
CA LEU A 121 13.41 5.32 9.62
C LEU A 121 13.06 6.75 9.29
N ALA A 122 13.11 7.10 8.00
CA ALA A 122 12.77 8.41 7.51
C ALA A 122 11.72 8.32 6.41
N ALA A 123 10.72 9.19 6.49
CA ALA A 123 9.67 9.34 5.50
C ALA A 123 9.45 10.82 5.23
N THR A 124 8.92 11.13 4.05
CA THR A 124 8.56 12.51 3.67
C THR A 124 7.09 12.58 3.32
N GLY A 125 6.47 13.72 3.61
CA GLY A 125 5.08 14.00 3.29
C GLY A 125 4.90 15.30 2.50
N PRO A 126 3.71 15.54 1.93
CA PRO A 126 2.49 14.71 2.00
C PRO A 126 2.66 13.33 1.35
N THR A 127 2.02 12.30 1.92
CA THR A 127 2.08 10.92 1.39
C THR A 127 1.17 10.74 0.17
N SER A 128 1.41 9.68 -0.62
CA SER A 128 0.91 9.37 -1.98
C SER A 128 1.55 10.19 -3.10
N ASP A 129 1.25 11.48 -3.22
CA ASP A 129 1.60 12.27 -4.42
C ASP A 129 2.87 13.12 -4.24
N GLY A 130 3.37 13.21 -3.00
CA GLY A 130 4.37 14.19 -2.61
C GLY A 130 3.77 15.60 -2.47
N LEU A 131 4.62 16.62 -2.59
CA LEU A 131 4.19 18.02 -2.56
C LEU A 131 3.92 18.51 -3.99
N VAL A 132 2.67 18.80 -4.31
CA VAL A 132 2.28 19.38 -5.61
C VAL A 132 2.08 20.89 -5.45
N LEU A 133 2.84 21.69 -6.21
CA LEU A 133 2.78 23.14 -6.22
C LEU A 133 2.49 23.66 -7.62
N GLN A 134 1.83 24.80 -7.73
CA GLN A 134 1.75 25.52 -8.99
C GLN A 134 3.02 26.36 -9.22
N PRO A 135 3.36 26.71 -10.47
CA PRO A 135 4.50 27.56 -10.76
C PRO A 135 4.47 28.87 -9.97
N GLY A 136 5.54 29.16 -9.21
CA GLY A 136 5.66 30.37 -8.38
C GLY A 136 4.98 30.31 -7.02
N GLU A 137 4.23 29.25 -6.71
CA GLU A 137 3.59 29.07 -5.39
C GLU A 137 4.54 28.41 -4.38
N SER A 138 4.15 28.45 -3.11
CA SER A 138 4.89 27.81 -2.02
C SER A 138 4.00 26.92 -1.17
N GLY A 139 4.60 25.94 -0.50
CA GLY A 139 3.89 25.04 0.40
C GLY A 139 4.83 24.24 1.29
N ASP A 140 4.24 23.47 2.22
CA ASP A 140 5.00 22.72 3.21
C ASP A 140 5.07 21.23 2.82
N GLY A 141 6.29 20.72 2.68
CA GLY A 141 6.57 19.29 2.81
C GLY A 141 6.89 18.93 4.26
N THR A 142 7.00 17.64 4.55
CA THR A 142 7.44 17.16 5.88
C THR A 142 8.57 16.16 5.78
N LEU A 143 9.42 16.13 6.81
CA LEU A 143 10.37 15.05 7.11
C LEU A 143 9.98 14.44 8.45
N LYS A 144 9.56 13.18 8.44
CA LYS A 144 9.19 12.40 9.62
C LYS A 144 10.25 11.34 9.89
N LEU A 145 10.72 11.30 11.12
CA LEU A 145 11.66 10.28 11.61
C LEU A 145 10.95 9.37 12.62
N THR A 146 11.17 8.06 12.50
CA THR A 146 10.68 7.06 13.44
C THR A 146 11.86 6.28 13.99
N ASN A 147 12.05 6.34 15.30
CA ASN A 147 13.14 5.67 15.99
C ASN A 147 12.64 4.32 16.50
N LEU A 148 13.20 3.23 15.97
CA LEU A 148 12.86 1.87 16.42
C LEU A 148 13.62 1.48 17.69
N GLY A 149 14.71 2.19 18.00
CA GLY A 149 15.61 1.88 19.09
C GLY A 149 15.03 2.17 20.48
N SER A 150 15.70 1.58 21.47
CA SER A 150 15.33 1.66 22.90
C SER A 150 15.79 2.95 23.59
N LYS A 151 16.52 3.82 22.89
CA LYS A 151 17.04 5.09 23.41
C LYS A 151 16.64 6.24 22.50
N SER A 152 16.50 7.42 23.08
CA SER A 152 16.31 8.64 22.29
C SER A 152 17.49 8.89 21.36
N VAL A 153 17.22 9.37 20.15
CA VAL A 153 18.22 9.75 19.15
C VAL A 153 17.94 11.18 18.70
N THR A 154 18.97 12.00 18.58
CA THR A 154 18.89 13.28 17.88
C THR A 154 19.53 13.11 16.51
N ALA A 155 18.73 13.30 15.47
CA ALA A 155 19.18 13.22 14.08
C ALA A 155 19.27 14.62 13.48
N ASP A 156 20.45 14.97 12.98
CA ASP A 156 20.65 16.12 12.12
C ASP A 156 20.23 15.76 10.69
N TRP A 157 19.57 16.69 10.02
CA TRP A 157 19.16 16.54 8.64
C TRP A 157 19.72 17.68 7.79
N LYS A 158 20.09 17.35 6.55
CA LYS A 158 20.48 18.31 5.52
C LYS A 158 19.70 18.03 4.24
N ALA A 159 18.90 19.00 3.83
CA ALA A 159 18.12 18.96 2.60
C ALA A 159 18.92 19.55 1.43
N THR A 160 18.81 18.93 0.26
CA THR A 160 19.35 19.43 -1.01
C THR A 160 18.21 19.53 -2.01
N ALA A 161 18.01 20.72 -2.56
CA ALA A 161 17.02 20.99 -3.60
C ALA A 161 17.69 21.15 -4.97
N PRO A 162 17.17 20.54 -6.04
CA PRO A 162 17.63 20.79 -7.40
C PRO A 162 17.18 22.18 -7.88
N SER A 163 17.77 22.64 -8.99
CA SER A 163 17.32 23.87 -9.66
C SER A 163 15.85 23.75 -10.07
N GLY A 164 15.03 24.74 -9.70
CA GLY A 164 13.60 24.78 -10.00
C GLY A 164 12.69 24.78 -8.76
N VAL A 165 13.25 24.49 -7.57
CA VAL A 165 12.59 24.73 -6.28
C VAL A 165 13.61 25.30 -5.28
N THR A 166 13.14 26.04 -4.28
CA THR A 166 13.97 26.59 -3.20
C THR A 166 13.41 26.20 -1.84
N LEU A 167 14.29 26.05 -0.85
CA LEU A 167 13.93 25.73 0.53
C LEU A 167 14.22 26.94 1.42
N ASP A 168 13.29 27.26 2.33
CA ASP A 168 13.53 28.29 3.33
C ASP A 168 14.56 27.84 4.37
N THR A 169 14.63 26.53 4.63
CA THR A 169 15.59 25.92 5.55
C THR A 169 16.14 24.65 4.94
N ALA A 170 17.47 24.57 4.83
CA ALA A 170 18.17 23.44 4.23
C ALA A 170 18.81 22.48 5.26
N SER A 171 18.68 22.76 6.55
CA SER A 171 19.20 21.87 7.60
C SER A 171 18.51 22.11 8.95
N GLY A 172 18.52 21.10 9.80
CA GLY A 172 18.03 21.20 11.17
C GLY A 172 18.28 19.91 11.94
N SER A 173 17.63 19.77 13.09
CA SER A 173 17.76 18.58 13.95
C SER A 173 16.40 18.16 14.50
N LEU A 174 16.17 16.86 14.66
CA LEU A 174 14.99 16.28 15.29
C LEU A 174 15.42 15.31 16.39
N THR A 175 14.95 15.53 17.62
CA THR A 175 15.07 14.56 18.70
C THR A 175 13.87 13.64 18.68
N VAL A 176 14.12 12.34 18.53
CA VAL A 176 13.11 11.29 18.45
C VAL A 176 13.23 10.38 19.66
N ALA A 177 12.18 10.30 20.46
CA ALA A 177 12.13 9.43 21.64
C ALA A 177 12.32 7.95 21.25
N ALA A 178 12.70 7.12 22.22
CA ALA A 178 12.75 5.67 22.05
C ALA A 178 11.40 5.13 21.57
N SER A 179 11.40 4.27 20.54
CA SER A 179 10.17 3.72 19.94
C SER A 179 9.14 4.79 19.53
N GLY A 180 9.61 6.01 19.24
CA GLY A 180 8.79 7.18 18.97
C GLY A 180 8.94 7.72 17.55
N SER A 181 8.20 8.79 17.24
CA SER A 181 8.36 9.53 15.99
C SER A 181 8.34 11.04 16.23
N ALA A 182 9.03 11.78 15.37
CA ALA A 182 9.01 13.24 15.33
C ALA A 182 9.00 13.73 13.88
N GLU A 183 8.47 14.92 13.64
CA GLU A 183 8.32 15.48 12.30
C GLU A 183 8.71 16.96 12.30
N THR A 184 9.30 17.41 11.19
CA THR A 184 9.48 18.83 10.89
C THR A 184 8.89 19.17 9.54
N LYS A 185 8.43 20.41 9.40
CA LYS A 185 8.01 20.99 8.12
C LYS A 185 9.22 21.56 7.38
N VAL A 186 9.15 21.50 6.07
CA VAL A 186 10.12 22.11 5.15
C VAL A 186 9.32 22.91 4.14
N HIS A 187 9.45 24.24 4.23
CA HIS A 187 8.79 25.14 3.30
C HIS A 187 9.54 25.14 1.97
N VAL A 188 8.80 24.91 0.88
CA VAL A 188 9.31 24.82 -0.48
C VAL A 188 8.61 25.87 -1.33
N THR A 189 9.39 26.64 -2.09
CA THR A 189 8.88 27.57 -3.10
C THR A 189 9.20 27.02 -4.49
N ALA A 190 8.19 26.96 -5.35
CA ALA A 190 8.30 26.50 -6.73
C ALA A 190 8.84 27.59 -7.66
N GLY A 191 9.69 27.20 -8.60
CA GLY A 191 10.06 28.04 -9.74
C GLY A 191 8.94 28.11 -10.79
N SER A 192 9.25 28.64 -11.97
CA SER A 192 8.29 28.85 -13.06
C SER A 192 8.14 27.66 -14.02
N THR A 193 9.03 26.67 -13.95
CA THR A 193 9.08 25.55 -14.92
C THR A 193 8.41 24.32 -14.34
N GLU A 194 7.48 23.73 -15.09
CA GLU A 194 6.83 22.48 -14.69
C GLU A 194 7.83 21.32 -14.66
N GLY A 195 7.65 20.39 -13.72
CA GLY A 195 8.51 19.22 -13.60
C GLY A 195 8.48 18.61 -12.21
N THR A 196 9.19 17.48 -12.07
CA THR A 196 9.40 16.81 -10.78
C THR A 196 10.79 17.14 -10.24
N TYR A 197 10.84 17.62 -9.00
CA TYR A 197 12.03 18.09 -8.31
C TYR A 197 12.21 17.30 -7.00
N PRO A 198 13.10 16.29 -6.97
CA PRO A 198 13.34 15.53 -5.74
C PRO A 198 14.19 16.32 -4.75
N VAL A 199 13.60 16.66 -3.59
CA VAL A 199 14.33 17.25 -2.46
C VAL A 199 14.85 16.12 -1.56
N THR A 200 16.17 15.94 -1.52
CA THR A 200 16.80 14.83 -0.79
C THR A 200 17.27 15.26 0.59
N PHE A 201 16.96 14.48 1.62
CA PHE A 201 17.41 14.65 3.00
C PHE A 201 18.49 13.63 3.32
N ALA A 202 19.68 14.09 3.69
CA ALA A 202 20.72 13.27 4.30
C ALA A 202 20.60 13.36 5.83
N LEU A 203 20.67 12.22 6.53
CA LEU A 203 20.49 12.13 7.97
C LEU A 203 21.76 11.63 8.66
N THR A 204 22.15 12.30 9.74
CA THR A 204 23.29 11.90 10.57
C THR A 204 22.91 11.93 12.04
N ASP A 205 23.45 11.00 12.82
CA ASP A 205 23.32 11.02 14.26
C ASP A 205 24.11 12.21 14.82
N HIS A 206 23.46 13.05 15.63
CA HIS A 206 24.02 14.31 16.13
C HIS A 206 25.24 14.09 17.04
N THR A 207 25.28 12.96 17.76
CA THR A 207 26.35 12.71 18.75
C THR A 207 27.57 12.06 18.12
N THR A 208 27.33 11.09 17.24
CA THR A 208 28.37 10.23 16.67
C THR A 208 28.80 10.65 15.26
N GLY A 209 27.98 11.45 14.56
CA GLY A 209 28.16 11.80 13.16
C GLY A 209 27.88 10.65 12.19
N ALA A 210 27.41 9.49 12.67
CA ALA A 210 27.14 8.34 11.84
C ALA A 210 25.95 8.59 10.89
N ALA A 211 26.02 8.09 9.65
CA ALA A 211 24.90 8.19 8.72
C ALA A 211 23.70 7.34 9.20
N LEU A 212 22.52 7.96 9.28
CA LEU A 212 21.27 7.31 9.66
C LEU A 212 20.41 6.92 8.45
N GLY A 213 20.76 7.41 7.26
CA GLY A 213 20.06 7.12 6.01
C GLY A 213 19.67 8.40 5.28
N SER A 214 18.68 8.28 4.41
CA SER A 214 18.15 9.40 3.62
C SER A 214 16.68 9.24 3.32
N ALA A 215 15.99 10.34 3.05
CA ALA A 215 14.65 10.36 2.50
C ALA A 215 14.56 11.33 1.32
N THR A 216 13.57 11.17 0.46
CA THR A 216 13.37 12.07 -0.69
C THR A 216 11.93 12.53 -0.76
N LEU A 217 11.73 13.83 -0.63
CA LEU A 217 10.44 14.48 -0.90
C LEU A 217 10.33 14.72 -2.40
N ARG A 218 9.33 14.11 -3.03
CA ARG A 218 8.93 14.47 -4.38
C ARG A 218 8.21 15.82 -4.34
N VAL A 219 8.71 16.80 -5.09
CA VAL A 219 8.00 18.07 -5.34
C VAL A 219 7.63 18.13 -6.81
N ALA A 220 6.34 18.15 -7.13
CA ALA A 220 5.85 18.34 -8.50
C ALA A 220 5.41 19.79 -8.68
N VAL A 221 6.04 20.51 -9.61
CA VAL A 221 5.59 21.84 -10.03
C VAL A 221 4.74 21.66 -11.27
N ALA A 222 3.45 21.97 -11.18
CA ALA A 222 2.49 21.68 -12.25
C ALA A 222 1.41 22.75 -12.34
N LYS A 223 1.01 23.11 -13.56
CA LYS A 223 -0.12 24.01 -13.76
C LYS A 223 -1.39 23.42 -13.19
N ALA A 224 -2.29 24.31 -12.73
CA ALA A 224 -3.64 23.90 -12.36
C ALA A 224 -4.29 23.11 -13.50
N GLY A 225 -4.93 22.01 -13.14
CA GLY A 225 -5.59 21.07 -14.04
C GLY A 225 -4.69 19.98 -14.65
N ALA A 226 -3.39 19.97 -14.37
CA ALA A 226 -2.53 18.87 -14.80
C ALA A 226 -2.83 17.57 -14.00
N LEU A 227 -2.92 16.44 -14.68
CA LEU A 227 -3.06 15.11 -14.05
C LEU A 227 -1.73 14.43 -13.74
N TRP A 228 -0.70 14.64 -14.58
CA TRP A 228 0.61 13.99 -14.45
C TRP A 228 1.24 14.04 -13.05
N PRO A 229 1.04 15.08 -12.19
CA PRO A 229 1.61 15.08 -10.84
C PRO A 229 1.09 13.94 -9.98
N TYR A 230 -0.08 13.42 -10.32
CA TYR A 230 -0.85 12.45 -9.56
C TYR A 230 -0.89 11.07 -10.23
N ASP A 231 -0.36 10.91 -11.45
CA ASP A 231 -0.33 9.62 -12.14
C ASP A 231 0.52 8.61 -11.35
N THR A 232 -0.05 7.44 -11.07
CA THR A 232 0.57 6.40 -10.20
C THR A 232 0.85 5.10 -10.94
N ASN A 233 0.29 4.92 -12.13
CA ASN A 233 0.28 3.63 -12.82
C ASN A 233 0.74 3.77 -14.27
N GLU A 234 1.61 2.85 -14.70
CA GLU A 234 1.99 2.65 -16.10
C GLU A 234 1.09 1.55 -16.67
N GLY A 235 0.06 1.96 -17.41
CA GLY A 235 -1.01 1.08 -17.87
C GLY A 235 -1.03 0.82 -19.36
N ILE A 236 -0.23 1.54 -20.14
CA ILE A 236 -0.22 1.49 -21.61
C ILE A 236 1.18 1.18 -22.12
N PHE A 237 1.32 0.08 -22.85
CA PHE A 237 2.61 -0.36 -23.38
C PHE A 237 2.55 -0.62 -24.89
N PRO A 238 3.64 -0.37 -25.63
CA PRO A 238 3.74 -0.86 -27.00
C PRO A 238 3.78 -2.39 -27.03
N ASP A 239 3.32 -2.98 -28.13
CA ASP A 239 3.35 -4.43 -28.29
C ASP A 239 4.78 -4.98 -28.23
N GLY A 240 4.94 -6.15 -27.58
CA GLY A 240 6.25 -6.77 -27.41
C GLY A 240 7.07 -6.23 -26.24
N ALA A 241 6.61 -5.19 -25.55
CA ALA A 241 7.26 -4.69 -24.35
C ALA A 241 7.13 -5.69 -23.19
N ASN A 242 8.21 -5.83 -22.42
CA ASN A 242 8.19 -6.55 -21.16
C ASN A 242 7.94 -5.57 -20.02
N PHE A 243 7.05 -5.91 -19.10
CA PHE A 243 6.71 -5.10 -17.94
C PHE A 243 6.35 -5.99 -16.74
N SER A 244 6.33 -5.43 -15.53
CA SER A 244 6.11 -6.19 -14.29
C SER A 244 4.66 -6.20 -13.82
N SER A 245 3.96 -5.07 -13.94
CA SER A 245 2.65 -4.83 -13.31
C SER A 245 1.54 -4.63 -14.34
N GLY A 246 1.71 -3.67 -15.25
CA GLY A 246 0.67 -3.31 -16.22
C GLY A 246 -0.48 -2.53 -15.59
N PHE A 247 -1.54 -2.33 -16.37
CA PHE A 247 -2.71 -1.57 -15.97
C PHE A 247 -3.42 -2.14 -14.74
N ASP A 248 -3.55 -3.47 -14.67
CA ASP A 248 -4.34 -4.15 -13.63
C ASP A 248 -3.54 -4.63 -12.42
N GLY A 249 -2.23 -4.36 -12.38
CA GLY A 249 -1.35 -4.86 -11.33
C GLY A 249 -0.98 -6.34 -11.45
N GLY A 250 -1.62 -7.08 -12.36
CA GLY A 250 -1.53 -8.53 -12.51
C GLY A 250 -0.71 -9.00 -13.71
N GLY A 251 -0.16 -8.08 -14.48
CA GLY A 251 0.63 -8.36 -15.68
C GLY A 251 -0.13 -8.19 -16.99
N TRP A 252 -1.26 -7.47 -17.00
CA TRP A 252 -1.93 -7.09 -18.24
C TRP A 252 -2.04 -5.57 -18.38
N ALA A 253 -1.93 -5.10 -19.61
CA ALA A 253 -1.95 -3.68 -19.91
C ALA A 253 -2.68 -3.37 -21.21
N TYR A 254 -3.09 -2.11 -21.38
CA TYR A 254 -3.55 -1.63 -22.68
C TYR A 254 -2.39 -1.69 -23.68
N SER A 255 -2.71 -2.12 -24.90
CA SER A 255 -1.78 -2.03 -26.02
C SER A 255 -1.86 -0.64 -26.64
N GLN A 256 -0.73 0.08 -26.68
CA GLN A 256 -0.60 1.36 -27.39
C GLN A 256 -0.92 1.19 -28.88
N ASN A 257 -0.55 0.05 -29.48
CA ASN A 257 -0.82 -0.26 -30.87
C ASN A 257 -2.31 -0.54 -31.12
N ALA A 258 -2.98 -1.27 -30.22
CA ALA A 258 -4.41 -1.52 -30.31
C ALA A 258 -5.24 -0.25 -30.09
N LEU A 259 -4.80 0.63 -29.17
CA LEU A 259 -5.36 1.96 -28.98
C LEU A 259 -5.21 2.83 -30.23
N SER A 260 -4.02 2.85 -30.83
CA SER A 260 -3.76 3.58 -32.07
C SER A 260 -4.62 3.08 -33.23
N ALA A 261 -4.80 1.75 -33.34
CA ALA A 261 -5.70 1.16 -34.32
C ALA A 261 -7.19 1.50 -34.06
N ALA A 262 -7.55 1.79 -32.81
CA ALA A 262 -8.86 2.32 -32.42
C ALA A 262 -8.97 3.85 -32.54
N GLY A 263 -7.95 4.53 -33.09
CA GLY A 263 -7.93 5.98 -33.32
C GLY A 263 -7.40 6.81 -32.15
N VAL A 264 -6.86 6.18 -31.11
CA VAL A 264 -6.32 6.86 -29.92
C VAL A 264 -4.80 6.86 -29.98
N THR A 265 -4.21 8.01 -30.27
CA THR A 265 -2.76 8.22 -30.28
C THR A 265 -2.33 9.11 -29.10
N ASN A 266 -1.03 9.14 -28.80
CA ASN A 266 -0.46 10.01 -27.75
C ASN A 266 -0.93 11.46 -27.91
N GLY A 267 -1.49 12.04 -26.85
CA GLY A 267 -1.96 13.43 -26.86
C GLY A 267 -3.19 13.70 -27.74
N SER A 268 -3.83 12.67 -28.31
CA SER A 268 -5.02 12.85 -29.14
C SER A 268 -6.24 13.28 -28.32
N THR A 269 -7.27 13.78 -29.00
CA THR A 269 -8.53 14.12 -28.38
C THR A 269 -9.53 12.97 -28.55
N ILE A 270 -10.12 12.53 -27.44
CA ILE A 270 -11.26 11.61 -27.41
C ILE A 270 -12.50 12.44 -27.12
N THR A 271 -13.61 12.16 -27.81
CA THR A 271 -14.90 12.80 -27.53
C THR A 271 -15.93 11.76 -27.15
N ALA A 272 -16.57 11.96 -26.00
CA ALA A 272 -17.69 11.14 -25.54
C ALA A 272 -18.70 12.04 -24.81
N ASP A 273 -20.00 11.79 -25.02
CA ASP A 273 -21.09 12.53 -24.37
C ASP A 273 -21.04 14.06 -24.50
N GLY A 274 -20.46 14.56 -25.58
CA GLY A 274 -20.30 15.99 -25.86
C GLY A 274 -19.11 16.64 -25.14
N ILE A 275 -18.26 15.85 -24.47
CA ILE A 275 -17.07 16.31 -23.75
C ILE A 275 -15.83 15.85 -24.50
N SER A 276 -14.83 16.73 -24.59
CA SER A 276 -13.52 16.42 -25.17
C SER A 276 -12.50 16.15 -24.06
N TYR A 277 -11.73 15.09 -24.24
CA TYR A 277 -10.73 14.59 -23.31
C TYR A 277 -9.37 14.57 -24.01
N ALA A 278 -8.34 15.13 -23.37
CA ALA A 278 -6.98 15.02 -23.86
C ALA A 278 -6.39 13.69 -23.38
N TRP A 279 -6.19 12.75 -24.30
CA TRP A 279 -5.53 11.47 -23.98
C TRP A 279 -4.09 11.72 -23.52
N PRO A 280 -3.59 11.00 -22.50
CA PRO A 280 -2.24 11.19 -21.99
C PRO A 280 -1.16 11.02 -23.06
N THR A 281 -0.01 11.65 -22.81
CA THR A 281 1.20 11.40 -23.60
C THR A 281 1.92 10.19 -23.00
N VAL A 282 1.73 9.02 -23.60
CA VAL A 282 2.33 7.78 -23.10
C VAL A 282 3.81 7.73 -23.44
N THR A 283 4.65 7.63 -22.40
CA THR A 283 6.10 7.44 -22.51
C THR A 283 6.46 6.18 -21.75
N SER A 284 7.15 5.23 -22.40
CA SER A 284 7.53 3.98 -21.74
C SER A 284 8.38 4.23 -20.49
N GLY A 285 8.08 3.51 -19.42
CA GLY A 285 8.66 3.66 -18.10
C GLY A 285 8.12 4.83 -17.29
N GLN A 286 7.03 5.47 -17.71
CA GLN A 286 6.39 6.59 -17.00
C GLN A 286 4.90 6.28 -16.76
N PRO A 287 4.35 6.69 -15.61
CA PRO A 287 2.90 6.63 -15.39
C PRO A 287 2.12 7.35 -16.49
N ASP A 288 0.99 6.76 -16.87
CA ASP A 288 0.10 7.26 -17.94
C ASP A 288 -1.36 7.35 -17.48
N ASN A 289 -1.65 6.93 -16.24
CA ASN A 289 -2.94 7.05 -15.63
C ASN A 289 -2.82 7.16 -14.11
N LEU A 290 -3.88 7.70 -13.51
CA LEU A 290 -4.02 7.90 -12.08
C LEU A 290 -4.94 6.82 -11.50
N GLU A 291 -4.52 6.19 -10.41
CA GLU A 291 -5.40 5.40 -9.56
C GLU A 291 -6.14 6.32 -8.59
N MET A 292 -7.48 6.28 -8.60
CA MET A 292 -8.31 7.16 -7.78
C MET A 292 -8.22 6.79 -6.30
N ALA A 293 -7.51 7.62 -5.54
CA ALA A 293 -7.24 7.44 -4.12
C ALA A 293 -7.54 8.70 -3.28
N GLY A 294 -8.38 9.61 -3.79
CA GLY A 294 -8.77 10.84 -3.08
C GLY A 294 -7.97 12.09 -3.45
N GLN A 295 -7.22 12.05 -4.55
CA GLN A 295 -6.44 13.19 -5.01
C GLN A 295 -7.33 14.41 -5.27
N THR A 296 -6.83 15.61 -4.95
CA THR A 296 -7.52 16.87 -5.20
C THR A 296 -6.76 17.68 -6.26
N ILE A 297 -7.39 17.84 -7.42
CA ILE A 297 -6.82 18.50 -8.58
C ILE A 297 -7.31 19.96 -8.59
N PRO A 298 -6.43 20.97 -8.42
CA PRO A 298 -6.82 22.37 -8.52
C PRO A 298 -7.13 22.73 -9.97
N MET A 299 -8.19 23.49 -10.22
CA MET A 299 -8.58 23.91 -11.58
C MET A 299 -8.01 25.29 -11.93
N PRO A 300 -7.73 25.56 -13.22
CA PRO A 300 -7.40 26.90 -13.69
C PRO A 300 -8.48 27.91 -13.29
N ALA A 301 -8.06 29.14 -12.98
CA ALA A 301 -8.99 30.23 -12.71
C ALA A 301 -9.94 30.44 -13.90
N GLY A 302 -11.24 30.64 -13.63
CA GLY A 302 -12.26 30.80 -14.67
C GLY A 302 -12.84 29.49 -15.22
N THR A 303 -12.44 28.33 -14.72
CA THR A 303 -13.01 27.04 -15.14
C THR A 303 -14.52 27.00 -14.85
N THR A 304 -15.33 26.73 -15.87
CA THR A 304 -16.80 26.65 -15.81
C THR A 304 -17.29 25.47 -16.65
N GLY A 305 -18.55 25.08 -16.51
CA GLY A 305 -19.17 24.04 -17.32
C GLY A 305 -20.54 23.62 -16.78
N THR A 306 -21.34 22.97 -17.61
CA THR A 306 -22.62 22.33 -17.22
C THR A 306 -22.41 20.90 -16.74
N SER A 307 -21.28 20.28 -17.07
CA SER A 307 -20.92 18.93 -16.64
C SER A 307 -19.41 18.73 -16.53
N LEU A 308 -19.00 17.83 -15.63
CA LEU A 308 -17.66 17.27 -15.53
C LEU A 308 -17.69 15.85 -16.08
N GLY A 309 -16.85 15.58 -17.08
CA GLY A 309 -16.62 14.24 -17.61
C GLY A 309 -15.32 13.66 -17.07
N LEU A 310 -15.33 12.37 -16.76
CA LEU A 310 -14.15 11.57 -16.39
C LEU A 310 -13.99 10.44 -17.42
N LEU A 311 -12.77 10.26 -17.93
CA LEU A 311 -12.42 9.21 -18.90
C LEU A 311 -11.47 8.21 -18.21
N GLY A 312 -11.93 6.97 -18.07
CA GLY A 312 -11.28 6.00 -17.20
C GLY A 312 -11.77 4.57 -17.41
N ALA A 313 -11.28 3.67 -16.56
CA ALA A 313 -11.73 2.28 -16.47
C ALA A 313 -11.38 1.72 -15.10
N ALA A 314 -12.07 0.66 -14.66
CA ALA A 314 -11.70 -0.05 -13.46
C ALA A 314 -10.82 -1.27 -13.76
N ALA A 315 -9.88 -1.57 -12.87
CA ALA A 315 -9.16 -2.84 -12.82
C ALA A 315 -9.62 -3.64 -11.59
N ASN A 316 -9.62 -4.97 -11.73
CA ASN A 316 -9.99 -5.90 -10.66
C ASN A 316 -11.38 -5.61 -10.07
N ALA A 317 -12.33 -5.15 -10.89
CA ALA A 317 -13.67 -4.87 -10.42
C ALA A 317 -14.44 -6.17 -10.09
N PRO A 318 -15.51 -6.11 -9.28
CA PRO A 318 -16.28 -7.28 -8.93
C PRO A 318 -16.89 -7.97 -10.16
N THR A 319 -16.88 -9.29 -10.18
CA THR A 319 -17.36 -10.11 -11.30
C THR A 319 -18.88 -10.08 -11.49
N ASP A 320 -19.62 -9.48 -10.57
CA ASP A 320 -21.08 -9.29 -10.66
C ASP A 320 -21.48 -8.11 -11.57
N GLY A 321 -20.50 -7.38 -12.11
CA GLY A 321 -20.72 -6.25 -13.02
C GLY A 321 -21.08 -4.94 -12.31
N SER A 322 -20.93 -4.87 -10.98
CA SER A 322 -21.15 -3.64 -10.20
C SER A 322 -20.08 -2.57 -10.40
N GLY A 323 -18.96 -2.91 -11.03
CA GLY A 323 -17.85 -1.99 -11.31
C GLY A 323 -17.19 -1.47 -10.04
N VAL A 324 -16.41 -0.39 -10.16
CA VAL A 324 -15.80 0.32 -9.04
C VAL A 324 -16.35 1.73 -9.00
N SER A 325 -16.92 2.13 -7.87
CA SER A 325 -17.58 3.44 -7.73
C SER A 325 -17.18 4.17 -6.46
N GLY A 326 -17.36 5.48 -6.46
CA GLY A 326 -17.17 6.32 -5.30
C GLY A 326 -17.59 7.77 -5.56
N THR A 327 -17.40 8.61 -4.55
CA THR A 327 -17.89 10.00 -4.58
C THR A 327 -16.84 10.94 -5.14
N VAL A 328 -17.13 11.61 -6.24
CA VAL A 328 -16.40 12.80 -6.68
C VAL A 328 -16.97 14.02 -5.97
N THR A 329 -16.09 14.91 -5.50
CA THR A 329 -16.46 16.21 -4.92
C THR A 329 -15.91 17.33 -5.77
N VAL A 330 -16.77 18.23 -6.21
CA VAL A 330 -16.38 19.44 -6.93
C VAL A 330 -16.51 20.61 -5.95
N THR A 331 -15.42 21.34 -5.77
CA THR A 331 -15.39 22.56 -4.94
C THR A 331 -15.41 23.77 -5.86
N TYR A 332 -16.30 24.72 -5.58
CA TYR A 332 -16.43 25.95 -6.34
C TYR A 332 -15.65 27.09 -5.68
N THR A 333 -15.33 28.14 -6.43
CA THR A 333 -14.56 29.29 -5.94
C THR A 333 -15.28 30.10 -4.86
N ASP A 334 -16.60 29.94 -4.72
CA ASP A 334 -17.41 30.53 -3.63
C ASP A 334 -17.36 29.72 -2.33
N GLY A 335 -16.58 28.63 -2.29
CA GLY A 335 -16.43 27.73 -1.15
C GLY A 335 -17.53 26.66 -1.02
N THR A 336 -18.54 26.68 -1.88
CA THR A 336 -19.56 25.62 -1.90
C THR A 336 -19.05 24.36 -2.60
N THR A 337 -19.74 23.23 -2.37
CA THR A 337 -19.38 21.95 -3.00
C THR A 337 -20.59 21.27 -3.62
N SER A 338 -20.37 20.50 -4.69
CA SER A 338 -21.31 19.50 -5.20
C SER A 338 -20.66 18.11 -5.15
N LYS A 339 -21.46 17.09 -4.88
CA LYS A 339 -21.02 15.70 -4.79
C LYS A 339 -21.84 14.83 -5.74
N ALA A 340 -21.19 13.87 -6.37
CA ALA A 340 -21.85 12.89 -7.22
C ALA A 340 -21.14 11.54 -7.11
N THR A 341 -21.89 10.46 -7.28
CA THR A 341 -21.30 9.13 -7.43
C THR A 341 -20.87 8.94 -8.87
N VAL A 342 -19.62 8.57 -9.07
CA VAL A 342 -19.07 8.12 -10.34
C VAL A 342 -18.61 6.68 -10.18
N GLY A 343 -18.66 5.91 -11.26
CA GLY A 343 -18.10 4.57 -11.27
C GLY A 343 -17.64 4.19 -12.66
N PHE A 344 -16.73 3.23 -12.71
CA PHE A 344 -16.21 2.65 -13.94
C PHE A 344 -16.42 1.15 -13.93
N SER A 345 -16.80 0.63 -15.08
CA SER A 345 -16.83 -0.80 -15.37
C SER A 345 -15.41 -1.37 -15.44
N ASP A 346 -15.30 -2.69 -15.23
CA ASP A 346 -14.05 -3.41 -15.47
C ASP A 346 -13.57 -3.18 -16.92
N TRP A 347 -12.28 -2.88 -17.07
CA TRP A 347 -11.64 -2.58 -18.35
C TRP A 347 -11.72 -3.72 -19.38
N THR A 348 -11.99 -4.96 -18.96
CA THR A 348 -12.24 -6.10 -19.86
C THR A 348 -13.69 -6.58 -19.83
N LEU A 349 -14.53 -5.97 -18.99
CA LEU A 349 -15.88 -6.44 -18.67
C LEU A 349 -15.91 -7.93 -18.30
N GLY A 350 -14.93 -8.39 -17.50
CA GLY A 350 -14.78 -9.80 -17.15
C GLY A 350 -14.54 -10.69 -18.36
N GLY A 351 -13.68 -10.27 -19.29
CA GLY A 351 -13.46 -10.96 -20.57
C GLY A 351 -14.67 -10.93 -21.51
N GLY A 352 -15.53 -9.91 -21.39
CA GLY A 352 -16.78 -9.77 -22.16
C GLY A 352 -17.99 -10.49 -21.54
N GLY A 353 -17.87 -11.02 -20.32
CA GLY A 353 -18.96 -11.65 -19.57
C GLY A 353 -19.96 -10.66 -18.96
N SER A 354 -19.57 -9.40 -18.81
CA SER A 354 -20.37 -8.34 -18.17
C SER A 354 -20.76 -7.24 -19.16
N LYS A 355 -21.79 -6.47 -18.82
CA LYS A 355 -22.16 -5.24 -19.54
C LYS A 355 -21.54 -4.02 -18.85
N PRO A 356 -21.27 -2.93 -19.59
CA PRO A 356 -20.91 -1.66 -18.95
C PRO A 356 -21.98 -1.20 -17.96
N LEU A 357 -21.55 -0.49 -16.94
CA LEU A 357 -22.43 0.23 -16.02
C LEU A 357 -23.37 1.15 -16.80
N PRO A 358 -24.61 1.36 -16.35
CA PRO A 358 -25.53 2.27 -17.02
C PRO A 358 -25.04 3.72 -17.12
N SER A 359 -24.12 4.13 -16.24
CA SER A 359 -23.48 5.45 -16.23
C SER A 359 -22.27 5.57 -17.16
N ASP A 360 -21.82 4.46 -17.75
CA ASP A 360 -20.64 4.42 -18.62
C ASP A 360 -21.03 4.48 -20.10
N THR A 361 -20.45 5.46 -20.78
CA THR A 361 -20.39 5.48 -22.24
C THR A 361 -19.08 4.84 -22.66
N THR A 362 -19.12 3.82 -23.52
CA THR A 362 -17.88 3.25 -24.09
C THR A 362 -17.26 4.25 -25.05
N ALA A 363 -16.13 4.84 -24.66
CA ALA A 363 -15.41 5.84 -25.45
C ALA A 363 -14.39 5.19 -26.41
N VAL A 364 -13.74 4.11 -25.96
CA VAL A 364 -12.74 3.38 -26.76
C VAL A 364 -12.94 1.89 -26.57
N THR A 365 -12.74 1.11 -27.63
CA THR A 365 -12.66 -0.35 -27.58
C THR A 365 -11.44 -0.81 -28.36
N THR A 366 -10.62 -1.66 -27.75
CA THR A 366 -9.48 -2.29 -28.41
C THR A 366 -9.78 -3.77 -28.71
N ALA A 367 -9.01 -4.35 -29.63
CA ALA A 367 -9.20 -5.75 -30.02
C ALA A 367 -8.48 -6.76 -29.10
N TYR A 368 -7.49 -6.32 -28.33
CA TYR A 368 -6.64 -7.18 -27.48
C TYR A 368 -5.94 -6.33 -26.41
N ARG A 369 -5.37 -7.01 -25.42
CA ARG A 369 -4.47 -6.45 -24.40
C ARG A 369 -3.08 -7.05 -24.47
N ASN A 370 -2.10 -6.36 -23.88
CA ASN A 370 -0.74 -6.87 -23.79
C ASN A 370 -0.56 -7.70 -22.52
N THR A 371 0.29 -8.73 -22.59
CA THR A 371 0.77 -9.49 -21.43
C THR A 371 2.16 -9.02 -21.04
N ALA A 372 2.47 -9.09 -19.75
CA ALA A 372 3.76 -8.68 -19.16
C ALA A 372 4.99 -9.33 -19.82
N SER A 373 4.82 -10.51 -20.42
CA SER A 373 5.84 -11.24 -21.16
C SER A 373 6.08 -10.76 -22.60
N GLY A 374 5.50 -9.62 -23.01
CA GLY A 374 5.55 -9.12 -24.37
C GLY A 374 4.59 -9.82 -25.35
N GLY A 375 3.68 -10.65 -24.83
CA GLY A 375 2.64 -11.31 -25.62
C GLY A 375 1.40 -10.44 -25.81
N ARG A 376 0.43 -11.00 -26.54
CA ARG A 376 -0.91 -10.43 -26.72
C ARG A 376 -1.96 -11.43 -26.27
N ASP A 377 -3.01 -10.93 -25.64
CA ASP A 377 -4.18 -11.69 -25.23
C ASP A 377 -5.41 -11.13 -25.94
N GLY A 378 -6.18 -12.00 -26.63
CA GLY A 378 -7.31 -11.62 -27.50
C GLY A 378 -8.54 -11.08 -26.78
N VAL A 379 -8.40 -10.69 -25.51
CA VAL A 379 -9.43 -10.05 -24.69
C VAL A 379 -9.51 -8.57 -25.05
N LYS A 380 -10.70 -8.12 -25.43
CA LYS A 380 -10.97 -6.70 -25.69
C LYS A 380 -10.80 -5.87 -24.42
N THR A 381 -10.35 -4.63 -24.59
CA THR A 381 -10.33 -3.65 -23.51
C THR A 381 -11.14 -2.41 -23.84
N TYR A 382 -11.59 -1.73 -22.80
CA TYR A 382 -12.55 -0.64 -22.90
C TYR A 382 -12.11 0.55 -22.05
N VAL A 383 -12.18 1.74 -22.65
CA VAL A 383 -12.12 3.00 -21.90
C VAL A 383 -13.52 3.59 -21.88
N PHE A 384 -13.97 3.98 -20.71
CA PHE A 384 -15.31 4.51 -20.46
C PHE A 384 -15.25 6.01 -20.16
N ALA A 385 -16.30 6.71 -20.56
CA ALA A 385 -16.59 8.06 -20.13
C ALA A 385 -17.79 8.02 -19.18
N THR A 386 -17.67 8.70 -18.05
CA THR A 386 -18.77 8.97 -17.12
C THR A 386 -18.86 10.47 -16.88
N LYS A 387 -20.05 11.00 -16.63
CA LYS A 387 -20.24 12.45 -16.42
C LYS A 387 -21.16 12.77 -15.27
N VAL A 388 -20.90 13.90 -14.63
CA VAL A 388 -21.71 14.45 -13.54
C VAL A 388 -22.10 15.89 -13.85
N SER A 389 -23.28 16.30 -13.42
CA SER A 389 -23.76 17.67 -13.61
C SER A 389 -23.01 18.64 -12.72
N LEU A 390 -22.79 19.85 -13.24
CA LEU A 390 -22.21 20.98 -12.52
C LEU A 390 -23.20 22.12 -12.42
N ASP A 391 -23.00 23.01 -11.44
CA ASP A 391 -23.67 24.30 -11.41
C ASP A 391 -23.02 25.25 -12.43
N ALA A 392 -23.68 25.45 -13.56
CA ALA A 392 -23.19 26.28 -14.65
C ALA A 392 -23.05 27.77 -14.30
N SER A 393 -23.63 28.23 -13.18
CA SER A 393 -23.47 29.60 -12.69
C SER A 393 -22.18 29.82 -11.89
N LYS A 394 -21.46 28.75 -11.56
CA LYS A 394 -20.30 28.76 -10.67
C LYS A 394 -19.00 28.43 -11.39
N GLN A 395 -17.89 28.88 -10.81
CA GLN A 395 -16.55 28.52 -11.25
C GLN A 395 -15.99 27.40 -10.39
N VAL A 396 -15.39 26.41 -11.02
CA VAL A 396 -14.78 25.26 -10.34
C VAL A 396 -13.40 25.64 -9.84
N ALA A 397 -13.16 25.44 -8.54
CA ALA A 397 -11.87 25.64 -7.90
C ALA A 397 -11.03 24.35 -7.85
N SER A 398 -11.66 23.21 -7.57
CA SER A 398 -10.97 21.92 -7.56
C SER A 398 -11.92 20.73 -7.74
N ILE A 399 -11.34 19.59 -8.12
CA ILE A 399 -12.00 18.29 -8.19
C ILE A 399 -11.27 17.34 -7.25
N THR A 400 -11.98 16.82 -6.24
CA THR A 400 -11.50 15.71 -5.40
C THR A 400 -12.06 14.40 -5.94
N LEU A 401 -11.16 13.52 -6.36
CA LEU A 401 -11.50 12.23 -6.92
C LEU A 401 -11.99 11.24 -5.85
N PRO A 402 -12.73 10.19 -6.23
CA PRO A 402 -13.10 9.11 -5.32
C PRO A 402 -11.88 8.44 -4.68
N VAL A 403 -12.09 7.84 -3.50
CA VAL A 403 -11.19 6.84 -2.93
C VAL A 403 -11.68 5.47 -3.36
N THR A 404 -10.84 4.70 -4.04
CA THR A 404 -11.13 3.32 -4.50
C THR A 404 -10.06 2.34 -3.98
N GLY A 405 -10.14 1.06 -4.35
CA GLY A 405 -9.15 0.03 -4.00
C GLY A 405 -9.65 -1.09 -3.09
N SER A 406 -10.79 -0.95 -2.42
CA SER A 406 -11.34 -2.00 -1.53
C SER A 406 -12.02 -3.15 -2.30
N THR A 407 -12.59 -2.86 -3.47
CA THR A 407 -13.32 -3.83 -4.32
C THR A 407 -12.80 -3.82 -5.76
N GLY A 408 -11.61 -3.27 -5.98
CA GLY A 408 -11.05 -2.93 -7.29
C GLY A 408 -10.60 -1.46 -7.34
N THR A 409 -9.82 -1.13 -8.36
CA THR A 409 -9.20 0.20 -8.51
C THR A 409 -9.79 0.91 -9.70
N ALA A 410 -10.26 2.15 -9.52
CA ALA A 410 -10.68 3.00 -10.63
C ALA A 410 -9.49 3.83 -11.13
N HIS A 411 -9.28 3.83 -12.45
CA HIS A 411 -8.21 4.59 -13.09
C HIS A 411 -8.77 5.75 -13.90
N LEU A 412 -8.09 6.89 -13.89
CA LEU A 412 -8.39 8.07 -14.69
C LEU A 412 -7.28 8.30 -15.71
N PHE A 413 -7.63 8.39 -16.99
CA PHE A 413 -6.71 8.81 -18.05
C PHE A 413 -6.82 10.29 -18.34
N ALA A 414 -8.03 10.85 -18.26
CA ALA A 414 -8.31 12.24 -18.58
C ALA A 414 -9.63 12.70 -17.97
N TYR A 415 -9.83 14.01 -17.89
CA TYR A 415 -11.12 14.61 -17.60
C TYR A 415 -11.39 15.79 -18.55
N GLY A 416 -12.62 16.26 -18.58
CA GLY A 416 -13.03 17.40 -19.40
C GLY A 416 -14.31 18.05 -18.90
N PHE A 417 -14.63 19.24 -19.41
CA PHE A 417 -15.85 19.97 -19.08
C PHE A 417 -16.77 20.06 -20.29
N GLY A 418 -18.06 19.79 -20.08
CA GLY A 418 -19.11 20.06 -21.06
C GLY A 418 -19.70 21.45 -20.87
N HIS A 419 -20.07 22.09 -21.98
CA HIS A 419 -20.63 23.45 -22.00
C HIS A 419 -22.02 23.46 -22.61
#